data_AF-A0A433A3Z7-F1
#
_entry.id   AF-A0A433A3Z7-F1
#
_cell.length_a   1.000
_cell.length_b   1.000
_cell.length_c   1.000
_cell.angle_alpha   90.00
_cell.angle_beta   90.00
_cell.angle_gamma   90.00
#
_symmetry.space_group_name_H-M   'P 1'
#
loop_
_entity.id
_entity.type
_entity.pdbx_description
1 polymer ?
#
loop_
_entity_poly.entity_id
_entity_poly.type
_entity_poly.pdbx_seq_one_letter_code
_entity_poly.pdbx_strand_id
1 'polypeptide(L)'
;MDAHAPTKALERSRNALGIDNFRIHDLRRTGATGMASLGVSPFIVSLVLNHVSVRRGTVTGRVYDQYTYDNEKREALTKWNNHLEPILA
;
A
#
# COMPACT_ATOMS: atom_id res chain seq x y z
N MET A 1 22.51 4.41 -5.83
CA MET A 1 21.22 4.81 -5.20
C MET A 1 21.33 4.34 -3.76
N ASP A 2 21.52 5.23 -2.81
CA ASP A 2 21.75 4.84 -1.42
C ASP A 2 20.57 4.01 -0.91
N ALA A 3 20.86 2.79 -0.45
CA ALA A 3 19.82 1.89 0.03
C ALA A 3 19.12 2.53 1.24
N HIS A 4 17.82 2.81 1.09
CA HIS A 4 17.00 3.38 2.14
C HIS A 4 16.79 2.35 3.26
N ALA A 5 16.46 2.81 4.48
CA ALA A 5 16.36 1.95 5.67
C ALA A 5 15.54 0.65 5.47
N PRO A 6 14.40 0.64 4.73
CA PRO A 6 13.64 -0.59 4.46
C PRO A 6 14.41 -1.61 3.61
N THR A 7 15.11 -1.15 2.56
CA THR A 7 15.92 -2.03 1.70
C THR A 7 17.03 -2.69 2.50
N LYS A 8 17.72 -1.93 3.36
CA LYS A 8 18.75 -2.46 4.26
C LYS A 8 18.19 -3.46 5.27
N ALA A 9 16.97 -3.24 5.78
CA ALA A 9 16.31 -4.19 6.66
C ALA A 9 16.01 -5.52 5.94
N LEU A 10 15.51 -5.46 4.70
CA LEU A 10 15.32 -6.66 3.89
C LEU A 10 16.63 -7.39 3.59
N GLU A 11 17.70 -6.67 3.26
CA GLU A 11 19.03 -7.28 3.03
C GLU A 11 19.49 -8.08 4.26
N ARG A 12 19.34 -7.52 5.46
CA ARG A 12 19.68 -8.20 6.72
C ARG A 12 18.83 -9.46 6.97
N SER A 13 17.57 -9.45 6.57
CA SER A 13 16.64 -10.55 6.81
C SER A 13 16.54 -11.54 5.64
N ARG A 14 17.26 -11.32 4.52
CA ARG A 14 17.08 -12.09 3.27
C ARG A 14 17.24 -13.59 3.46
N ASN A 15 18.29 -14.01 4.15
CA ASN A 15 18.55 -15.44 4.41
C ASN A 15 17.49 -16.05 5.32
N ALA A 16 17.03 -15.31 6.33
CA ALA A 16 16.02 -15.77 7.26
C ALA A 16 14.63 -15.89 6.62
N LEU A 17 14.32 -15.03 5.64
CA LEU A 17 13.07 -15.09 4.90
C LEU A 17 13.01 -16.31 3.98
N GLY A 18 14.12 -16.71 3.36
CA GLY A 18 14.15 -17.84 2.42
C GLY A 18 13.28 -17.64 1.18
N ILE A 19 12.90 -16.39 0.86
CA ILE A 19 12.07 -16.04 -0.29
C ILE A 19 12.95 -15.50 -1.42
N ASP A 20 13.00 -16.25 -2.51
CA ASP A 20 13.72 -15.83 -3.71
C ASP A 20 13.10 -14.59 -4.36
N ASN A 21 13.96 -13.71 -4.88
CA ASN A 21 13.58 -12.50 -5.64
C ASN A 21 12.66 -11.50 -4.92
N PHE A 22 12.44 -11.63 -3.61
CA PHE A 22 11.64 -10.69 -2.84
C PHE A 22 12.26 -9.28 -2.79
N ARG A 23 11.44 -8.26 -3.03
CA ARG A 23 11.77 -6.84 -2.97
C ARG A 23 10.79 -6.12 -2.03
N ILE A 24 11.23 -5.01 -1.43
CA ILE A 24 10.35 -4.16 -0.58
C ILE A 24 9.08 -3.72 -1.32
N HIS A 25 9.18 -3.51 -2.64
CA HIS A 25 8.02 -3.14 -3.45
C HIS A 25 6.93 -4.23 -3.51
N ASP A 26 7.27 -5.49 -3.25
CA ASP A 26 6.29 -6.58 -3.20
C ASP A 26 5.36 -6.42 -1.99
N LEU A 27 5.82 -5.87 -0.85
CA LEU A 27 4.93 -5.53 0.27
C LEU A 27 3.81 -4.58 -0.14
N ARG A 28 4.16 -3.58 -0.96
CA ARG A 28 3.19 -2.61 -1.49
C ARG A 28 2.18 -3.29 -2.42
N ARG A 29 2.63 -4.21 -3.28
CA ARG A 29 1.76 -4.99 -4.18
C ARG A 29 0.84 -5.91 -3.39
N THR A 30 1.38 -6.65 -2.43
CA THR A 30 0.63 -7.54 -1.54
C THR A 30 -0.45 -6.78 -0.78
N GLY A 31 -0.12 -5.63 -0.18
CA GLY A 31 -1.12 -4.79 0.50
C GLY A 31 -2.21 -4.27 -0.43
N ALA A 32 -1.86 -3.89 -1.67
CA ALA A 32 -2.83 -3.44 -2.67
C ALA A 32 -3.82 -4.56 -3.06
N THR A 33 -3.31 -5.74 -3.40
CA THR A 33 -4.12 -6.90 -3.75
C THR A 33 -4.95 -7.39 -2.57
N GLY A 34 -4.38 -7.40 -1.37
CA GLY A 34 -5.07 -7.77 -0.13
C GLY A 34 -6.25 -6.85 0.16
N MET A 35 -6.03 -5.53 0.16
CA MET A 35 -7.13 -4.56 0.32
C MET A 35 -8.22 -4.74 -0.74
N ALA A 36 -7.84 -4.95 -2.01
CA ALA A 36 -8.81 -5.20 -3.08
C ALA A 36 -9.62 -6.49 -2.83
N SER A 37 -8.99 -7.57 -2.37
CA SER A 37 -9.70 -8.82 -2.03
C SER A 37 -10.66 -8.67 -0.84
N LEU A 38 -10.45 -7.67 0.03
CA LEU A 38 -11.34 -7.32 1.14
C LEU A 38 -12.46 -6.34 0.71
N GLY A 39 -12.63 -6.11 -0.59
CA GLY A 39 -13.69 -5.26 -1.14
C GLY A 39 -13.41 -3.76 -1.06
N VAL A 40 -12.17 -3.34 -0.77
CA VAL A 40 -11.81 -1.92 -0.83
C VAL A 40 -11.78 -1.48 -2.29
N SER A 41 -12.46 -0.37 -2.60
CA SER A 41 -12.51 0.19 -3.95
C SER A 41 -11.10 0.44 -4.51
N PRO A 42 -10.82 0.11 -5.79
CA PRO A 42 -9.54 0.42 -6.45
C PRO A 42 -9.18 1.90 -6.41
N PHE A 43 -10.18 2.78 -6.36
CA PHE A 43 -9.99 4.22 -6.16
C PHE A 43 -9.33 4.51 -4.80
N ILE A 44 -9.90 3.99 -3.71
CA ILE A 44 -9.36 4.17 -2.36
C ILE A 44 -8.00 3.50 -2.21
N VAL A 45 -7.81 2.29 -2.75
CA VAL A 45 -6.49 1.61 -2.77
C VAL A 45 -5.45 2.50 -3.44
N SER A 46 -5.77 3.10 -4.59
CA SER A 46 -4.85 4.00 -5.29
C SER A 46 -4.51 5.25 -4.49
N LEU A 47 -5.44 5.76 -3.68
CA LEU A 47 -5.20 6.90 -2.78
C LEU A 47 -4.31 6.52 -1.60
N VAL A 48 -4.51 5.36 -0.98
CA VAL A 48 -3.60 4.81 0.05
C VAL A 48 -2.19 4.67 -0.52
N LEU A 49 -2.09 4.21 -1.76
CA LEU A 49 -0.86 4.06 -2.49
C LEU A 49 -0.26 5.39 -3.00
N ASN A 50 -0.95 6.52 -2.82
CA ASN A 50 -0.53 7.84 -3.32
C ASN A 50 -0.25 7.85 -4.85
N HIS A 51 -1.11 7.19 -5.63
CA HIS A 51 -1.02 7.24 -7.09
C HIS A 51 -1.47 8.60 -7.62
N VAL A 52 -0.54 9.32 -8.26
CA VAL A 52 -0.76 10.67 -8.80
C VAL A 52 -1.88 10.71 -9.83
N SER A 53 -2.02 9.65 -10.64
CA SER A 53 -3.01 9.56 -11.73
C SER A 53 -4.47 9.65 -11.27
N VAL A 54 -4.75 9.30 -10.00
CA VAL A 54 -6.13 9.19 -9.51
C VAL A 54 -6.73 10.53 -9.10
N ARG A 55 -5.92 11.48 -8.63
CA ARG A 55 -6.40 12.85 -8.33
C ARG A 55 -5.77 13.93 -9.18
N ARG A 56 -4.45 13.90 -9.35
CA ARG A 56 -3.73 14.98 -10.02
C ARG A 56 -3.57 14.75 -11.53
N GLY A 57 -3.93 13.55 -12.00
CA GLY A 57 -3.88 13.16 -13.41
C GLY A 57 -4.92 13.87 -14.29
N THR A 58 -5.97 14.45 -13.71
CA THR A 58 -7.02 15.17 -14.45
C THR A 58 -7.20 16.59 -13.92
N VAL A 59 -7.73 17.50 -14.75
CA VAL A 59 -8.12 18.85 -14.30
C VAL A 59 -9.17 18.75 -13.22
N THR A 60 -10.15 17.86 -13.42
CA THR A 60 -11.25 17.65 -12.46
C THR A 60 -10.74 17.24 -11.09
N GLY A 61 -9.86 16.24 -11.01
CA GLY A 61 -9.34 15.79 -9.73
C GLY A 61 -8.38 16.78 -9.07
N ARG A 62 -7.74 17.66 -9.86
CA ARG A 62 -6.83 18.69 -9.33
C ARG A 62 -7.57 19.92 -8.79
N VAL A 63 -8.64 20.33 -9.46
CA VAL A 63 -9.36 21.57 -9.17
C VAL A 63 -10.57 21.30 -8.28
N TYR A 64 -11.38 20.29 -8.58
CA TYR A 64 -12.66 20.05 -7.90
C TYR A 64 -12.57 19.01 -6.77
N ASP A 65 -11.77 17.96 -6.91
CA ASP A 65 -11.65 16.90 -5.89
C ASP A 65 -10.57 17.23 -4.83
N GLN A 66 -10.89 18.17 -3.94
CA GLN A 66 -10.02 18.54 -2.82
C GLN A 66 -10.17 17.65 -1.59
N TYR A 67 -11.17 16.76 -1.56
CA TYR A 67 -11.42 15.90 -0.41
C TYR A 67 -10.25 14.94 -0.22
N THR A 68 -9.71 14.79 0.99
CA THR A 68 -8.50 13.98 1.25
C THR A 68 -8.78 12.49 1.37
N TYR A 69 -10.05 12.10 1.53
CA TYR A 69 -10.53 10.73 1.78
C TYR A 69 -9.78 10.05 2.93
N ASP A 70 -9.44 10.81 3.97
CA ASP A 70 -8.66 10.28 5.11
C ASP A 70 -9.43 9.22 5.89
N ASN A 71 -10.76 9.35 5.97
CA ASN A 71 -11.63 8.38 6.64
C ASN A 71 -11.66 7.06 5.87
N GLU A 72 -11.82 7.10 4.55
CA GLU A 72 -11.88 5.92 3.69
C GLU A 72 -10.52 5.22 3.61
N LYS A 73 -9.43 6.00 3.53
CA LYS A 73 -8.06 5.44 3.62
C LYS A 73 -7.84 4.75 4.96
N ARG A 74 -8.31 5.35 6.07
CA ARG A 74 -8.22 4.74 7.41
C ARG A 74 -9.00 3.44 7.46
N GLU A 75 -10.26 3.43 7.00
CA GLU A 75 -11.08 2.22 6.97
C GLU A 75 -10.43 1.11 6.14
N ALA A 76 -9.87 1.43 4.97
CA ALA A 76 -9.16 0.48 4.13
C ALA A 76 -7.94 -0.14 4.85
N LEU A 77 -7.12 0.70 5.50
CA LEU A 77 -5.96 0.25 6.26
C LEU A 77 -6.36 -0.56 7.50
N THR A 78 -7.45 -0.20 8.18
CA THR A 78 -8.00 -0.98 9.30
C THR A 78 -8.47 -2.35 8.85
N LYS A 79 -9.20 -2.44 7.73
CA LYS A 79 -9.60 -3.73 7.14
C LYS A 79 -8.38 -4.61 6.84
N TRP A 80 -7.34 -4.01 6.25
CA TRP A 80 -6.09 -4.71 5.99
C TRP A 80 -5.38 -5.18 7.26
N ASN A 81 -5.30 -4.33 8.29
CA ASN A 81 -4.74 -4.70 9.59
C ASN A 81 -5.46 -5.91 10.20
N ASN A 82 -6.79 -5.87 10.24
CA ASN A 82 -7.59 -6.96 10.82
C ASN A 82 -7.40 -8.29 10.07
N HIS A 83 -7.09 -8.24 8.77
CA HIS A 83 -6.74 -9.43 8.00
C HIS A 83 -5.34 -9.96 8.33
N LEU A 84 -4.38 -9.06 8.62
CA LEU A 84 -3.01 -9.43 8.97
C LEU A 84 -2.85 -9.92 10.40
N GLU A 85 -3.62 -9.41 11.36
CA GLU A 85 -3.53 -9.79 12.78
C GLU A 85 -3.45 -11.30 13.03
N PRO A 86 -4.34 -12.15 12.47
CA PRO A 86 -4.26 -13.59 12.69
C PRO A 86 -3.05 -14.26 12.01
N ILE A 87 -2.39 -13.60 11.06
CA ILE A 87 -1.18 -14.11 10.37
C ILE A 87 0.09 -13.79 11.17
N LEU A 88 0.05 -12.70 11.94
CA LEU A 88 1.19 -12.18 12.70
C LEU A 88 1.27 -12.71 14.15
N ALA A 89 0.22 -13.37 14.63
CA ALA A 89 0.14 -14.01 15.94
C ALA A 89 0.93 -15.32 15.98
#